data_AF-A0A929A5S6-F1
#
_entry.id   AF-A0A929A5S6-F1
#
_cell.length_a   1.000
_cell.length_b   1.000
_cell.length_c   1.000
_cell.angle_alpha   90.00
_cell.angle_beta   90.00
_cell.angle_gamma   90.00
#
_symmetry.space_group_name_H-M   'P 1'
#
loop_
_entity.id
_entity.type
_entity.pdbx_description
1 polymer ?
#
loop_
_entity_poly.entity_id
_entity_poly.type
_entity_poly.pdbx_seq_one_letter_code
_entity_poly.pdbx_strand_id
1 'polypeptide(L)' 'MDIILLLAAIAITFLVFTWLVRVVRVTIRVAIIIALLVLAFQLLFGIGSEAIWQQIQALFNWFVGLFR' A
#
# COMPACT_ATOMS: atom_id res chain seq x y z
N MET A 1 23.97 -8.33 32.12
CA MET A 1 23.45 -8.19 30.75
C MET A 1 23.46 -9.57 30.12
N ASP A 2 22.31 -10.17 29.89
CA ASP A 2 22.24 -11.51 29.27
C ASP A 2 22.63 -11.45 27.81
N ILE A 3 23.77 -12.04 27.47
CA ILE A 3 24.33 -12.10 26.11
C ILE A 3 23.34 -12.76 25.14
N ILE A 4 22.56 -13.73 25.62
CA ILE A 4 21.51 -14.41 24.86
C ILE A 4 20.39 -13.43 24.47
N LEU A 5 19.96 -12.57 25.40
CA LEU A 5 18.94 -11.55 25.15
C LEU A 5 19.42 -10.52 24.12
N LEU A 6 20.69 -10.11 24.21
CA LEU A 6 21.32 -9.20 23.26
C LEU A 6 21.32 -9.79 21.84
N LEU A 7 21.76 -11.05 21.69
CA LEU A 7 21.79 -11.74 20.40
C LEU A 7 20.39 -11.92 19.81
N ALA A 8 19.40 -12.30 20.63
CA ALA A 8 18.01 -12.43 20.21
C ALA A 8 17.43 -11.09 19.72
N ALA A 9 17.71 -10.00 20.44
CA ALA A 9 17.27 -8.67 20.05
C ALA A 9 17.85 -8.25 18.70
N ILE A 10 19.16 -8.44 18.49
CA ILE A 10 19.83 -8.13 17.22
C ILE A 10 19.22 -8.94 16.07
N ALA A 11 19.00 -10.25 16.27
CA ALA A 11 18.41 -11.12 15.26
C ALA A 11 16.98 -10.68 14.87
N ILE A 12 16.15 -10.36 15.87
CA ILE A 12 14.77 -9.89 15.63
C ILE A 12 14.79 -8.53 14.92
N THR A 13 15.59 -7.57 15.39
CA THR A 13 15.71 -6.26 14.75
C THR A 13 16.13 -6.39 13.29
N PHE A 14 17.12 -7.25 12.99
CA PHE A 14 17.56 -7.50 11.62
C PHE A 14 16.45 -8.12 10.76
N LEU A 15 15.69 -9.07 11.30
CA LEU A 15 14.57 -9.70 10.60
C LEU A 15 13.45 -8.70 10.29
N VAL A 16 13.10 -7.84 11.25
CA VAL A 16 12.08 -6.79 11.06
C VAL A 16 12.56 -5.75 10.05
N PHE A 17 13.82 -5.31 10.12
CA PHE A 17 14.39 -4.36 9.15
C PHE A 17 14.38 -4.92 7.73
N THR A 18 14.84 -6.16 7.55
CA THR A 18 14.86 -6.79 6.22
C THR A 18 13.45 -6.98 5.66
N TRP A 19 12.49 -7.34 6.50
CA TRP A 19 11.09 -7.42 6.12
C TRP A 19 10.52 -6.05 5.73
N LEU A 20 10.80 -5.00 6.52
CA LEU A 20 10.32 -3.64 6.24
C LEU A 20 10.82 -3.12 4.89
N VAL A 21 12.10 -3.32 4.59
CA VAL A 21 12.68 -2.95 3.28
C VAL A 21 11.99 -3.68 2.14
N ARG A 22 11.59 -4.94 2.33
CA ARG A 22 10.83 -5.70 1.34
C ARG A 22 9.43 -5.12 1.13
N VAL A 23 8.73 -4.79 2.22
CA VAL A 23 7.40 -4.17 2.16
C VAL A 23 7.45 -2.84 1.41
N VAL A 24 8.41 -1.97 1.74
CA VAL A 24 8.57 -0.66 1.06
C VAL A 24 8.76 -0.84 -0.44
N ARG A 25 9.60 -1.79 -0.88
CA ARG A 25 9.78 -2.06 -2.32
C ARG A 25 8.49 -2.52 -3.00
N VAL A 26 7.71 -3.37 -2.33
CA VAL A 26 6.41 -3.83 -2.87
C VAL A 26 5.44 -2.65 -2.98
N THR A 27 5.34 -1.83 -1.94
CA THR A 27 4.48 -0.64 -1.93
C THR A 27 4.85 0.34 -3.05
N ILE A 28 6.14 0.62 -3.24
CA ILE A 28 6.61 1.51 -4.32
C ILE A 28 6.21 0.94 -5.69
N ARG A 29 6.40 -0.37 -5.91
CA ARG A 29 6.03 -1.00 -7.18
C ARG A 29 4.52 -0.88 -7.44
N VAL A 30 3.70 -1.15 -6.43
CA VAL A 30 2.23 -1.02 -6.55
C VAL A 30 1.84 0.44 -6.80
N ALA A 31 2.43 1.40 -6.08
CA ALA A 31 2.16 2.82 -6.27
C ALA A 31 2.50 3.29 -7.70
N ILE A 32 3.63 2.85 -8.25
CA ILE A 32 4.01 3.15 -9.64
C ILE A 32 3.01 2.56 -10.63
N ILE A 33 2.59 1.29 -10.45
CA ILE A 33 1.61 0.65 -11.32
C ILE A 33 0.28 1.42 -11.27
N ILE A 34 -0.20 1.77 -10.08
CA ILE A 34 -1.44 2.54 -9.91
C ILE A 34 -1.30 3.91 -10.57
N ALA A 35 -0.19 4.62 -10.36
CA ALA A 35 0.05 5.91 -10.99
C ALA A 35 0.03 5.80 -12.52
N LEU A 36 0.64 4.74 -13.08
CA LEU A 36 0.69 4.51 -14.52
C LEU A 36 -0.70 4.13 -15.08
N LEU A 37 -1.48 3.34 -14.35
CA LEU A 37 -2.88 3.05 -14.70
C LEU A 37 -3.74 4.31 -14.68
N VAL A 38 -3.64 5.12 -13.62
CA VAL A 38 -4.38 6.39 -13.50
C VAL A 38 -4.01 7.33 -14.63
N LEU A 39 -2.71 7.45 -14.96
CA LEU A 39 -2.24 8.25 -16.07
C LEU A 39 -2.75 7.72 -17.42
N ALA A 40 -2.75 6.40 -17.62
CA ALA A 40 -3.33 5.79 -18.81
C ALA A 40 -4.83 6.08 -18.92
N PHE A 41 -5.59 5.98 -17.82
CA PHE A 41 -7.02 6.34 -17.81
C PHE A 41 -7.25 7.82 -18.11
N GLN A 42 -6.43 8.71 -17.54
CA GLN A 42 -6.51 10.14 -17.82
C GLN A 42 -6.26 10.45 -19.30
N LEU A 43 -5.24 9.83 -19.92
CA LEU A 43 -4.91 10.05 -21.33
C LEU A 43 -5.89 9.40 -22.30
N LEU A 44 -6.36 8.18 -22.01
CA LEU A 44 -7.23 7.40 -22.91
C LEU A 44 -8.70 7.81 -22.82
N PHE A 45 -9.19 8.15 -21.62
CA PHE A 45 -10.61 8.41 -21.37
C PHE A 45 -10.91 9.85 -20.97
N GLY A 46 -9.89 10.69 -20.71
CA GLY A 46 -10.07 12.08 -20.29
C GLY A 46 -10.65 12.24 -18.87
N ILE A 47 -10.72 11.14 -18.09
CA ILE A 47 -11.32 11.13 -16.76
C ILE A 47 -10.27 11.58 -15.74
N GLY A 48 -10.53 12.69 -15.05
CA GLY A 48 -9.68 13.19 -13.97
C GLY A 48 -9.58 12.22 -12.79
N SER A 49 -8.47 12.27 -12.04
CA SER A 49 -8.26 11.47 -10.83
C SER A 49 -9.37 11.64 -9.78
N GLU A 50 -10.03 12.80 -9.79
CA GLU A 50 -11.16 13.12 -8.91
C GLU A 50 -12.36 12.21 -9.16
N ALA A 51 -12.67 11.89 -10.42
CA ALA A 51 -13.79 11.01 -10.76
C ALA A 51 -13.54 9.57 -10.28
N ILE A 52 -12.30 9.09 -10.40
CA ILE A 52 -11.89 7.78 -9.86
C ILE A 52 -12.09 7.75 -8.34
N TRP A 53 -11.69 8.82 -7.65
CA TRP A 53 -11.86 8.93 -6.21
C TRP A 53 -13.33 8.94 -5.78
N GLN A 54 -14.19 9.68 -6.49
CA GLN A 54 -15.63 9.69 -6.25
C GLN A 54 -16.25 8.29 -6.44
N GLN A 55 -15.84 7.56 -7.48
CA GLN A 55 -16.33 6.20 -7.73
C GLN A 55 -15.92 5.23 -6.63
N ILE A 56 -14.68 5.34 -6.12
CA ILE A 56 -14.18 4.53 -5.00
C ILE A 56 -14.99 4.82 -3.73
N GLN A 57 -15.25 6.09 -3.43
CA GLN A 57 -16.07 6.48 -2.27
C GLN A 57 -17.50 5.94 -2.38
N ALA A 58 -18.10 5.98 -3.57
CA ALA A 58 -19.44 5.43 -3.80
C ALA A 58 -19.48 3.91 -3.56
N LEU A 59 -18.50 3.16 -4.07
CA LEU A 59 -18.37 1.72 -3.84
C LEU A 59 -18.13 1.39 -2.37
N PHE A 60 -17.29 2.16 -1.69
CA PHE A 60 -17.02 1.98 -0.26
C PHE A 60 -18.28 2.22 0.58
N ASN A 61 -19.01 3.30 0.30
CA ASN A 61 -20.26 3.62 0.99
C ASN A 61 -21.33 2.54 0.75
N TRP A 62 -21.45 2.03 -0.48
CA TRP A 62 -22.33 0.89 -0.79
C TRP A 62 -21.93 -0.37 -0.02
N PHE A 63 -20.63 -0.67 0.03
CA PHE A 63 -20.11 -1.83 0.75
C PHE A 63 -20.38 -1.73 2.25
N VAL A 64 -20.09 -0.58 2.88
CA VAL A 64 -20.39 -0.34 4.30
C VAL A 64 -21.91 -0.41 4.55
N GLY A 65 -22.73 0.02 3.58
CA GLY A 65 -24.19 -0.10 3.63
C GLY A 65 -24.71 -1.53 3.64
N LEU A 66 -23.98 -2.50 3.07
CA LEU A 66 -24.36 -3.92 3.12
C LEU A 66 -24.19 -4.56 4.50
N PHE A 67 -23.35 -3.98 5.37
CA PHE A 67 -23.09 -4.48 6.72
C PHE A 67 -23.87 -3.75 7.82
N ARG A 68 -24.72 -2.78 7.47
CA ARG A 68 -25.64 -2.10 8.39
C ARG A 68 -27.05 -2.62 8.22
#